data_AF-A0A160FKG1-F1
#
_entry.id   AF-A0A160FKG1-F1
#
_cell.length_a   1.000
_cell.length_b   1.000
_cell.length_c   1.000
_cell.angle_alpha   90.00
_cell.angle_beta   90.00
_cell.angle_gamma   90.00
#
_symmetry.space_group_name_H-M   'P 1'
#
loop_
_entity.id
_entity.type
_entity.pdbx_description
1 polymer ?
#
loop_
_entity_poly.entity_id
_entity_poly.type
_entity_poly.pdbx_seq_one_letter_code
_entity_poly.pdbx_strand_id
1 'polypeptide(L)'
;MAGRLFRTHKEAGELPHIATARKVAGIVATLTADRITCSMPDGGSLPNGLTAGLLGYFNGFSVAICSAWAVTDARVAHEAARFVATSIFPQTGGGFVEPLTGRAPAAGAFISGNTAGLADGERYVASGCSGAALLEMLAGDPATI
;
A
#
# COMPACT_ATOMS: atom_id res chain seq x y z
N MET A 1 10.54 -0.71 51.71
CA MET A 1 10.28 0.57 51.00
C MET A 1 11.31 0.75 49.90
N ALA A 2 10.90 0.59 48.64
CA ALA A 2 11.67 1.02 47.48
C ALA A 2 10.66 1.35 46.37
N GLY A 3 10.22 2.61 46.33
CA GLY A 3 9.34 3.12 45.29
C GLY A 3 10.11 3.20 43.98
N ARG A 4 9.85 2.27 43.05
CA ARG A 4 10.24 2.44 41.65
C ARG A 4 9.25 3.40 41.01
N LEU A 5 9.69 4.63 40.83
CA LEU A 5 9.09 5.61 39.93
C LEU A 5 9.14 5.02 38.51
N PHE A 6 8.08 4.34 38.10
CA PHE A 6 7.81 4.09 36.69
C PHE A 6 7.47 5.44 36.06
N ARG A 7 8.51 6.11 35.56
CA ARG A 7 8.38 7.21 34.63
C ARG A 7 7.75 6.62 33.38
N THR A 8 6.42 6.69 33.29
CA THR A 8 5.69 6.46 32.06
C THR A 8 6.24 7.45 31.04
N HIS A 9 7.05 6.96 30.11
CA HIS A 9 7.28 7.67 28.87
C HIS A 9 5.89 7.83 28.26
N LYS A 10 5.37 9.05 28.36
CA LYS A 10 4.24 9.51 27.55
C LYS A 10 4.75 9.41 26.12
N GLU A 11 4.51 8.26 25.48
CA GLU A 11 4.68 8.11 24.05
C GLU A 11 4.01 9.32 23.43
N ALA A 12 4.77 10.07 22.63
CA ALA A 12 4.21 11.11 21.79
C ALA A 12 3.10 10.43 20.98
N GLY A 13 1.85 10.69 21.38
CA GLY A 13 0.70 9.92 20.91
C GLY A 13 0.72 9.86 19.40
N GLU A 14 0.83 8.65 18.87
CA GLU A 14 0.75 8.41 17.44
C GLU A 14 -0.50 9.12 16.91
N LEU A 15 -0.33 9.99 15.90
CA LEU A 15 -1.45 10.74 15.37
C LEU A 15 -2.52 9.74 14.90
N PRO A 16 -3.81 9.90 15.26
CA PRO A 16 -4.85 8.89 15.01
C PRO A 16 -4.96 8.42 13.54
N HIS A 17 -4.59 9.27 12.59
CA HIS A 17 -4.55 8.94 11.17
C HIS A 17 -3.43 7.94 10.81
N ILE A 18 -2.27 8.00 11.49
CA ILE A 18 -1.14 7.07 11.27
C ILE A 18 -1.50 5.68 11.79
N ALA A 19 -2.10 5.61 12.97
CA ALA A 19 -2.55 4.33 13.54
C ALA A 19 -3.61 3.65 12.65
N THR A 20 -4.55 4.44 12.10
CA THR A 20 -5.54 3.95 11.14
C THR A 20 -4.87 3.49 9.84
N ALA A 21 -3.93 4.28 9.31
CA ALA A 21 -3.19 3.94 8.10
C ALA A 21 -2.43 2.61 8.26
N ARG A 22 -1.80 2.36 9.41
CA ARG A 22 -1.12 1.08 9.70
C ARG A 22 -2.07 -0.10 9.73
N LYS A 23 -3.28 0.06 10.28
CA LYS A 23 -4.30 -1.00 10.30
C LYS A 23 -4.75 -1.36 8.88
N VAL A 24 -5.06 -0.35 8.08
CA VAL A 24 -5.44 -0.53 6.67
C VAL A 24 -4.29 -1.19 5.91
N ALA A 25 -3.06 -0.71 6.11
CA ALA A 25 -1.87 -1.28 5.49
C ALA A 25 -1.65 -2.75 5.85
N GLY A 26 -1.89 -3.14 7.11
CA GLY A 26 -1.79 -4.53 7.53
C GLY A 26 -2.73 -5.44 6.74
N ILE A 27 -3.99 -5.03 6.55
CA ILE A 27 -4.97 -5.77 5.75
C ILE A 27 -4.49 -5.91 4.30
N VAL A 28 -4.14 -4.79 3.67
CA VAL A 28 -3.72 -4.78 2.26
C VAL A 28 -2.47 -5.64 2.08
N ALA A 29 -1.46 -5.47 2.93
CA ALA A 29 -0.22 -6.25 2.86
C ALA A 29 -0.48 -7.76 2.99
N THR A 30 -1.31 -8.19 3.94
CA THR A 30 -1.68 -9.61 4.08
C THR A 30 -2.35 -10.16 2.82
N LEU A 31 -3.18 -9.38 2.14
CA LEU A 31 -3.91 -9.83 0.96
C LEU A 31 -3.07 -9.82 -0.33
N THR A 32 -1.95 -9.10 -0.34
CA THR A 32 -1.17 -8.86 -1.56
C THR A 32 0.24 -9.45 -1.52
N ALA A 33 0.81 -9.67 -0.33
CA ALA A 33 2.21 -10.11 -0.18
C ALA A 33 2.51 -11.40 -0.93
N ASP A 34 1.70 -12.44 -0.76
CA ASP A 34 1.92 -13.74 -1.43
C ASP A 34 1.83 -13.61 -2.95
N ARG A 35 0.86 -12.82 -3.44
CA ARG A 35 0.64 -12.61 -4.88
C ARG A 35 1.80 -11.87 -5.54
N ILE A 36 2.35 -10.87 -4.86
CA ILE A 36 3.48 -10.09 -5.35
C ILE A 36 4.76 -10.93 -5.30
N THR A 37 5.00 -11.64 -4.19
CA THR A 37 6.21 -12.47 -4.01
C THR A 37 6.29 -13.58 -5.05
N CYS A 38 5.17 -14.18 -5.44
CA CYS A 38 5.14 -15.20 -6.50
C CYS A 38 5.32 -14.65 -7.91
N SER A 39 5.10 -13.36 -8.14
CA SER A 39 5.13 -12.73 -9.47
C SER A 39 6.40 -11.92 -9.74
N MET A 40 7.26 -11.72 -8.76
CA MET A 40 8.47 -10.90 -8.90
C MET A 40 9.72 -11.78 -9.06
N PRO A 41 10.57 -11.56 -10.07
CA PRO A 41 11.86 -12.23 -10.16
C PRO A 41 12.82 -11.76 -9.08
N ASP A 42 13.67 -12.67 -8.58
CA ASP A 42 14.63 -12.41 -7.51
C ASP A 42 15.63 -11.29 -7.87
N GLY A 43 15.77 -10.32 -6.97
CA GLY A 43 17.03 -9.56 -6.78
C GLY A 43 17.23 -8.26 -7.56
N GLY A 44 16.21 -7.69 -8.22
CA GLY A 44 16.32 -6.42 -8.95
C GLY A 44 15.56 -5.25 -8.30
N SER A 45 15.96 -4.00 -8.58
CA SER A 45 15.11 -2.84 -8.29
C SER A 45 13.90 -2.84 -9.24
N LEU A 46 12.72 -2.56 -8.72
CA LEU A 46 11.51 -2.52 -9.54
C LEU A 46 11.56 -1.45 -10.64
N PRO A 47 11.11 -1.73 -11.87
CA PRO A 47 10.91 -0.71 -12.88
C PRO A 47 9.99 0.40 -12.35
N ASN A 48 10.30 1.66 -12.67
CA ASN A 48 9.54 2.81 -12.16
C ASN A 48 8.04 2.74 -12.51
N GLY A 49 7.68 2.16 -13.65
CA GLY A 49 6.29 1.92 -14.04
C GLY A 49 5.58 0.95 -13.09
N LEU A 50 6.20 -0.20 -12.82
CA LEU A 50 5.68 -1.21 -11.90
C LEU A 50 5.61 -0.69 -10.46
N THR A 51 6.63 0.04 -9.99
CA THR A 51 6.62 0.73 -8.69
C THR A 51 5.44 1.69 -8.57
N ALA A 52 5.20 2.52 -9.60
CA ALA A 52 4.09 3.45 -9.64
C ALA A 52 2.73 2.73 -9.67
N GLY A 53 2.61 1.66 -10.46
CA GLY A 53 1.43 0.82 -10.55
C GLY A 53 1.08 0.16 -9.22
N LEU A 54 2.07 -0.43 -8.53
CA LEU A 54 1.89 -1.04 -7.22
C LEU A 54 1.50 0.00 -6.16
N LEU A 55 2.13 1.17 -6.13
CA LEU A 55 1.70 2.27 -5.25
C LEU A 55 0.27 2.70 -5.51
N GLY A 56 -0.10 2.84 -6.79
CA GLY A 56 -1.46 3.12 -7.19
C GLY A 56 -2.41 2.07 -6.64
N TYR A 57 -2.10 0.80 -6.87
CA TYR A 57 -2.88 -0.34 -6.41
C TYR A 57 -3.08 -0.32 -4.89
N PHE A 58 -2.02 -0.15 -4.09
CA PHE A 58 -2.14 -0.09 -2.64
C PHE A 58 -2.99 1.11 -2.18
N ASN A 59 -2.87 2.26 -2.86
CA ASN A 59 -3.67 3.44 -2.58
C ASN A 59 -5.15 3.20 -2.86
N GLY A 60 -5.49 2.69 -4.06
CA GLY A 60 -6.87 2.41 -4.46
C GLY A 60 -7.56 1.41 -3.52
N PHE A 61 -6.85 0.34 -3.14
CA PHE A 61 -7.37 -0.65 -2.19
C PHE A 61 -7.62 -0.01 -0.82
N SER A 62 -6.65 0.78 -0.35
CA SER A 62 -6.76 1.49 0.93
C SER A 62 -7.92 2.49 0.93
N VAL A 63 -8.19 3.17 -0.19
CA VAL A 63 -9.35 4.07 -0.36
C VAL A 63 -10.66 3.29 -0.15
N ALA A 64 -10.81 2.11 -0.74
CA ALA A 64 -12.02 1.29 -0.58
C ALA A 64 -12.27 0.94 0.90
N ILE A 65 -11.24 0.48 1.62
CA ILE A 65 -11.33 0.17 3.06
C ILE A 65 -11.66 1.44 3.86
N CYS A 66 -10.96 2.55 3.61
CA CYS A 66 -11.19 3.81 4.30
C CYS A 66 -12.63 4.30 4.12
N SER A 67 -13.17 4.20 2.90
CA SER A 67 -14.56 4.54 2.60
C SER A 67 -15.54 3.65 3.37
N ALA A 68 -15.30 2.34 3.42
CA ALA A 68 -16.13 1.40 4.18
C ALA A 68 -16.11 1.68 5.70
N TRP A 69 -15.02 2.21 6.22
CA TRP A 69 -14.85 2.58 7.63
C TRP A 69 -15.23 4.05 7.93
N ALA A 70 -15.77 4.78 6.95
CA ALA A 70 -16.09 6.20 7.04
C ALA A 70 -14.90 7.09 7.48
N VAL A 71 -13.68 6.72 7.08
CA VAL A 71 -12.47 7.52 7.27
C VAL A 71 -12.45 8.63 6.22
N THR A 72 -12.59 9.88 6.66
CA THR A 72 -12.72 11.06 5.76
C THR A 72 -11.38 11.68 5.36
N ASP A 73 -10.29 11.36 6.07
CA ASP A 73 -8.96 11.88 5.76
C ASP A 73 -8.31 11.07 4.64
N ALA A 74 -8.28 11.65 3.44
CA ALA A 74 -7.65 11.05 2.26
C ALA A 74 -6.15 10.73 2.44
N ARG A 75 -5.47 11.39 3.40
CA ARG A 75 -4.06 11.10 3.72
C ARG A 75 -3.87 9.71 4.30
N VAL A 76 -4.90 9.14 4.95
CA VAL A 76 -4.84 7.80 5.55
C VAL A 76 -4.59 6.73 4.49
N ALA A 77 -5.28 6.80 3.34
CA ALA A 77 -5.10 5.84 2.26
C ALA A 77 -3.70 5.97 1.62
N HIS A 78 -3.21 7.21 1.46
CA HIS A 78 -1.89 7.46 0.92
C HIS A 78 -0.77 6.94 1.84
N GLU A 79 -0.88 7.19 3.14
CA GLU A 79 0.07 6.68 4.14
C GLU A 79 -0.02 5.16 4.28
N ALA A 80 -1.23 4.58 4.19
CA ALA A 80 -1.40 3.13 4.18
C ALA A 80 -0.67 2.50 2.99
N ALA A 81 -0.82 3.07 1.79
CA ALA A 81 -0.10 2.60 0.60
C ALA A 81 1.42 2.60 0.78
N ARG A 82 1.96 3.66 1.40
CA ARG A 82 3.39 3.76 1.74
C ARG A 82 3.82 2.71 2.75
N PHE A 83 3.02 2.47 3.79
CA PHE A 83 3.31 1.39 4.75
C PHE A 83 3.31 0.02 4.09
N VAL A 84 2.33 -0.30 3.25
CA VAL A 84 2.27 -1.56 2.49
C VAL A 84 3.53 -1.74 1.64
N ALA A 85 3.87 -0.73 0.84
CA ALA A 85 5.03 -0.80 -0.04
C ALA A 85 6.33 -1.03 0.75
N THR A 86 6.49 -0.35 1.90
CA THR A 86 7.65 -0.52 2.78
C THR A 86 7.69 -1.92 3.40
N SER A 87 6.53 -2.49 3.76
CA SER A 87 6.45 -3.83 4.32
C SER A 87 6.77 -4.94 3.31
N ILE A 88 6.34 -4.78 2.05
CA ILE A 88 6.56 -5.78 1.00
C ILE A 88 7.95 -5.64 0.37
N PHE A 89 8.47 -4.41 0.26
CA PHE A 89 9.75 -4.10 -0.38
C PHE A 89 10.73 -3.39 0.56
N PRO A 90 11.13 -4.00 1.70
CA PRO A 90 12.00 -3.33 2.67
C PRO A 90 13.36 -2.94 2.08
N GLN A 91 13.82 -3.68 1.06
CA GLN A 91 15.11 -3.47 0.37
C GLN A 91 15.13 -2.19 -0.48
N THR A 92 13.98 -1.66 -0.87
CA THR A 92 13.87 -0.52 -1.80
C THR A 92 14.06 0.85 -1.15
N GLY A 93 14.46 0.89 0.14
CA GLY A 93 15.04 2.04 0.83
C GLY A 93 14.66 3.41 0.29
N GLY A 94 13.47 3.92 0.63
CA GLY A 94 13.02 5.27 0.26
C GLY A 94 12.55 5.45 -1.19
N GLY A 95 12.76 4.49 -2.10
CA GLY A 95 12.36 4.59 -3.51
C GLY A 95 10.85 4.71 -3.75
N PHE A 96 10.03 4.25 -2.79
CA PHE A 96 8.57 4.43 -2.79
C PHE A 96 8.09 5.77 -2.18
N VAL A 97 9.00 6.52 -1.54
CA VAL A 97 8.68 7.78 -0.83
C VAL A 97 8.71 8.97 -1.78
N GLU A 98 9.44 8.86 -2.89
CA GLU A 98 9.57 9.94 -3.86
C GLU A 98 8.22 10.21 -4.55
N PRO A 99 7.71 11.45 -4.52
CA PRO A 99 6.42 11.76 -5.13
C PRO A 99 6.45 11.44 -6.62
N LEU A 100 5.42 10.74 -7.11
CA LEU A 100 5.15 10.43 -8.53
C LEU A 100 4.84 11.70 -9.35
N THR A 101 5.68 12.73 -9.24
CA THR A 101 5.37 14.12 -9.60
C THR A 101 5.97 14.57 -10.92
N GLY A 102 6.69 13.71 -11.65
CA GLY A 102 7.51 14.19 -12.77
C GLY A 102 7.42 13.46 -14.10
N ARG A 103 6.87 12.25 -14.19
CA ARG A 103 6.89 11.47 -15.45
C ARG A 103 5.49 10.99 -15.81
N ALA A 104 4.97 11.48 -16.95
CA ALA A 104 3.69 11.06 -17.53
C ALA A 104 3.45 9.52 -17.55
N PRO A 105 4.44 8.67 -17.90
CA PRO A 105 4.23 7.21 -17.84
C PRO A 105 4.06 6.68 -16.41
N ALA A 106 4.71 7.29 -15.41
CA ALA A 106 4.52 6.91 -14.00
C ALA A 106 3.15 7.35 -13.46
N ALA A 107 2.62 8.49 -13.93
CA ALA A 107 1.26 8.92 -13.59
C ALA A 107 0.21 7.98 -14.20
N GLY A 108 0.37 7.55 -15.46
CA GLY A 108 -0.51 6.58 -16.10
C GLY A 108 -0.52 5.22 -15.39
N ALA A 109 0.67 4.70 -15.07
CA ALA A 109 0.80 3.46 -14.31
C ALA A 109 0.15 3.56 -12.92
N PHE A 110 0.34 4.68 -12.22
CA PHE A 110 -0.32 4.91 -10.92
C PHE A 110 -1.85 4.93 -11.03
N ILE A 111 -2.42 5.62 -12.02
CA ILE A 111 -3.87 5.68 -12.22
C ILE A 111 -4.44 4.28 -12.53
N SER A 112 -3.76 3.54 -13.40
CA SER A 112 -4.13 2.16 -13.74
C SER A 112 -4.12 1.28 -12.48
N GLY A 113 -3.02 1.34 -11.72
CA GLY A 113 -2.89 0.65 -10.45
C GLY A 113 -3.99 1.03 -9.47
N ASN A 114 -4.26 2.33 -9.30
CA ASN A 114 -5.30 2.82 -8.41
C ASN A 114 -6.69 2.30 -8.77
N THR A 115 -6.99 2.19 -10.06
CA THR A 115 -8.25 1.62 -10.54
C THR A 115 -8.36 0.13 -10.21
N ALA A 116 -7.29 -0.64 -10.46
CA ALA A 116 -7.24 -2.07 -10.12
C ALA A 116 -7.34 -2.30 -8.60
N GLY A 117 -6.63 -1.49 -7.81
CA GLY A 117 -6.66 -1.53 -6.35
C GLY A 117 -8.04 -1.21 -5.78
N LEU A 118 -8.72 -0.21 -6.34
CA LEU A 118 -10.09 0.13 -5.94
C LEU A 118 -11.04 -1.04 -6.19
N ALA A 119 -10.97 -1.67 -7.37
CA ALA A 119 -11.82 -2.81 -7.72
C ALA A 119 -11.61 -4.02 -6.78
N ASP A 120 -10.36 -4.39 -6.49
CA ASP A 120 -10.06 -5.48 -5.55
C ASP A 120 -10.44 -5.11 -4.11
N GLY A 121 -10.29 -3.83 -3.73
CA GLY A 121 -10.67 -3.31 -2.42
C GLY A 121 -12.19 -3.30 -2.20
N GLU A 122 -12.98 -2.84 -3.18
CA GLU A 122 -14.45 -2.90 -3.13
C GLU A 122 -14.95 -4.33 -3.02
N ARG A 123 -14.33 -5.26 -3.76
CA ARG A 123 -14.65 -6.69 -3.65
C ARG A 123 -14.31 -7.25 -2.28
N TYR A 124 -13.17 -6.87 -1.70
CA TYR A 124 -12.80 -7.25 -0.34
C TYR A 124 -13.81 -6.72 0.68
N VAL A 125 -14.23 -5.45 0.56
CA VAL A 125 -15.25 -4.87 1.45
C VAL A 125 -16.58 -5.63 1.34
N ALA A 126 -16.98 -6.03 0.12
CA ALA A 126 -18.24 -6.73 -0.09
C ALA A 126 -18.23 -8.20 0.34
N SER A 127 -17.09 -8.90 0.27
CA SER A 127 -17.03 -10.36 0.36
C SER A 127 -15.95 -10.93 1.30
N GLY A 128 -15.06 -10.09 1.82
CA GLY A 128 -13.89 -10.51 2.60
C GLY A 128 -12.74 -11.09 1.76
N CYS A 129 -12.89 -11.19 0.43
CA CYS A 129 -11.88 -11.73 -0.47
C CYS A 129 -11.34 -10.66 -1.44
N SER A 130 -10.02 -10.60 -1.64
CA SER A 130 -9.42 -9.80 -2.70
C SER A 130 -9.67 -10.45 -4.08
N GLY A 131 -9.95 -9.64 -5.10
CA GLY A 131 -10.21 -10.09 -6.47
C GLY A 131 -8.96 -10.52 -7.23
N ALA A 132 -8.98 -10.40 -8.55
CA ALA A 132 -7.88 -10.80 -9.44
C ALA A 132 -7.17 -9.61 -10.10
N ALA A 133 -7.62 -8.37 -9.85
CA ALA A 133 -7.16 -7.19 -10.58
C ALA A 133 -5.66 -6.93 -10.37
N LEU A 134 -5.11 -7.27 -9.20
CA LEU A 134 -3.66 -7.25 -8.98
C LEU A 134 -2.90 -8.16 -9.95
N LEU A 135 -3.36 -9.41 -10.13
CA LEU A 135 -2.67 -10.37 -10.98
C LEU A 135 -2.80 -10.00 -12.46
N GLU A 136 -3.97 -9.51 -12.87
CA GLU A 136 -4.20 -9.00 -14.22
C GLU A 136 -3.31 -7.78 -14.53
N MET A 137 -3.17 -6.86 -13.58
CA MET A 137 -2.26 -5.73 -13.69
C MET A 137 -0.80 -6.19 -13.82
N LEU A 138 -0.37 -7.15 -12.99
CA LEU A 138 1.00 -7.69 -13.03
C LEU A 138 1.29 -8.45 -14.33
N ALA A 139 0.30 -9.13 -14.90
CA ALA A 139 0.42 -9.85 -16.18
C ALA A 139 0.40 -8.93 -17.41
N GLY A 140 -0.18 -7.73 -17.28
CA GLY A 140 -0.36 -6.78 -18.38
C GLY A 140 0.78 -5.78 -18.59
N ASP A 141 1.78 -5.72 -17.70
CA ASP A 141 2.92 -4.79 -17.82
C ASP A 141 3.98 -5.36 -18.79
N PRO A 142 4.23 -4.75 -19.98
CA PRO A 142 5.09 -5.30 -21.03
C PRO A 142 6.60 -5.13 -20.74
N ALA A 143 7.05 -5.36 -19.51
CA ALA A 143 8.46 -5.42 -19.15
C ALA A 143 9.05 -6.85 -19.24
N THR A 144 8.34 -7.80 -19.84
CA THR A 144 8.80 -9.18 -20.00
C THR A 144 8.32 -9.77 -21.33
N ILE A 145 9.03 -9.46 -22.42
CA ILE A 145 9.74 -10.41 -23.32
C ILE A 145 10.92 -9.65 -23.93
#